data_AF-A0A6M0SJ04-F1
#
_entry.id   AF-A0A6M0SJ04-F1
#
_cell.length_a   1.000
_cell.length_b   1.000
_cell.length_c   1.000
_cell.angle_alpha   90.00
_cell.angle_beta   90.00
_cell.angle_gamma   90.00
#
_symmetry.space_group_name_H-M   'P 1'
#
loop_
_entity.id
_entity.type
_entity.pdbx_description
1 polymer ?
#
loop_
_entity_poly.entity_id
_entity_poly.type
_entity_poly.pdbx_seq_one_letter_code
_entity_poly.pdbx_strand_id
1 'polypeptide(L)'
;MGDGYANADTPQLYSAITRIFFVYSTFETYCRIIGLNPSKESQLQSLQDSQSQYKVIKRIRELDPNNALPEFLFQHLTGNNLKQMMSDFQNGQTVNVSFLARCIRHVFAHGILAANSTQLSPKRFNQISQVISDFLLNCMDQDFDNRTPQTT
;
A
#
# COMPACT_ATOMS: atom_id res chain seq x y z
N MET A 1 16.67 -34.17 0.29
CA MET A 1 15.75 -33.22 -0.38
C MET A 1 14.81 -32.68 0.68
N GLY A 2 14.99 -31.43 1.13
CA GLY A 2 14.06 -30.85 2.09
C GLY A 2 14.58 -29.74 2.99
N ASP A 3 15.37 -28.78 2.51
CA ASP A 3 15.80 -27.61 3.32
C ASP A 3 15.80 -26.29 2.51
N GLY A 4 15.05 -26.22 1.41
CA GLY A 4 15.02 -25.04 0.53
C GLY A 4 13.90 -24.03 0.79
N TYR A 5 12.93 -24.37 1.64
CA TYR A 5 11.66 -23.62 1.77
C TYR A 5 11.49 -22.82 3.06
N ALA A 6 12.39 -22.99 4.04
CA ALA A 6 12.29 -22.37 5.36
C ALA A 6 13.32 -21.25 5.56
N ASN A 7 13.46 -20.33 4.60
CA ASN A 7 14.14 -19.07 4.89
C ASN A 7 13.23 -18.27 5.84
N ALA A 8 13.78 -17.78 6.95
CA ALA A 8 13.06 -16.97 7.96
C ALA A 8 12.36 -15.73 7.37
N ASP A 9 12.80 -15.33 6.18
CA ASP A 9 12.27 -14.27 5.35
C ASP A 9 10.87 -14.53 4.77
N THR A 10 10.53 -15.80 4.50
CA THR A 10 9.25 -16.18 3.87
C THR A 10 8.04 -15.85 4.77
N PRO A 11 7.99 -16.26 6.06
CA PRO A 11 6.89 -15.90 6.95
C PRO A 11 6.76 -14.39 7.16
N GLN A 12 7.87 -13.66 7.21
CA GLN A 12 7.87 -12.21 7.39
C GLN A 12 7.24 -11.50 6.19
N LEU A 13 7.58 -11.93 4.97
CA LEU A 13 7.00 -11.35 3.76
C LEU A 13 5.49 -11.61 3.71
N TYR A 14 5.04 -12.86 3.93
CA TYR A 14 3.61 -13.17 3.95
C TYR A 14 2.88 -12.36 5.02
N SER A 15 3.44 -12.24 6.22
CA SER A 15 2.85 -11.40 7.28
C SER A 15 2.69 -9.94 6.83
N ALA A 16 3.70 -9.38 6.16
CA ALA A 16 3.66 -8.01 5.66
C ALA A 16 2.62 -7.82 4.53
N ILE A 17 2.49 -8.79 3.63
CA ILE A 17 1.50 -8.74 2.55
C ILE A 17 0.09 -8.89 3.10
N THR A 18 -0.12 -9.85 4.00
CA THR A 18 -1.39 -10.09 4.68
C THR A 18 -1.85 -8.84 5.46
N ARG A 19 -0.93 -8.11 6.10
CA ARG A 19 -1.22 -6.82 6.72
C ARG A 19 -1.82 -5.83 5.71
N ILE A 20 -1.15 -5.61 4.58
CA ILE A 20 -1.66 -4.71 3.52
C ILE A 20 -3.00 -5.21 3.00
N PHE A 21 -3.14 -6.51 2.77
CA PHE A 21 -4.38 -7.11 2.30
C PHE A 21 -5.55 -6.76 3.21
N PHE A 22 -5.41 -6.98 4.52
CA PHE A 22 -6.46 -6.67 5.49
C PHE A 22 -6.70 -5.17 5.62
N VAL A 23 -5.66 -4.37 5.83
CA VAL A 23 -5.81 -2.93 6.02
C VAL A 23 -6.42 -2.26 4.80
N TYR A 24 -6.01 -2.63 3.59
CA TYR A 24 -6.63 -2.09 2.39
C TYR A 24 -8.08 -2.57 2.21
N SER A 25 -8.40 -3.82 2.55
CA SER A 25 -9.78 -4.30 2.51
C SER A 25 -10.68 -3.56 3.51
N THR A 26 -10.15 -3.24 4.69
CA THR A 26 -10.83 -2.38 5.68
C THR A 26 -11.02 -0.97 5.13
N PHE A 27 -9.96 -0.37 4.56
CA PHE A 27 -10.02 0.96 3.95
C PHE A 27 -11.06 1.03 2.82
N GLU A 28 -11.09 0.05 1.92
CA GLU A 28 -12.10 -0.01 0.87
C GLU A 28 -13.53 -0.07 1.44
N THR A 29 -13.72 -0.87 2.49
CA THR A 29 -15.02 -1.02 3.15
C THR A 29 -15.42 0.29 3.81
N TYR A 30 -14.50 0.93 4.52
CA TYR A 30 -14.70 2.23 5.15
C TYR A 30 -15.08 3.30 4.12
N CYS A 31 -14.34 3.42 3.01
CA CYS A 31 -14.67 4.35 1.93
C CYS A 31 -16.11 4.15 1.43
N ARG A 32 -16.54 2.90 1.23
CA ARG A 32 -17.91 2.60 0.79
C ARG A 32 -18.96 3.03 1.82
N ILE A 33 -18.68 2.86 3.12
CA ILE A 33 -19.58 3.28 4.22
C ILE A 33 -19.78 4.79 4.20
N ILE A 34 -18.72 5.57 3.99
CA ILE A 34 -18.79 7.04 3.96
C ILE A 34 -19.15 7.61 2.57
N GLY A 35 -19.56 6.76 1.63
CA GLY A 35 -20.06 7.17 0.31
C GLY A 35 -18.98 7.49 -0.74
N LEU A 36 -17.71 7.13 -0.48
CA LEU A 36 -16.60 7.29 -1.41
C LEU A 36 -16.37 6.03 -2.24
N ASN A 37 -15.89 6.21 -3.47
CA ASN A 37 -15.49 5.13 -4.35
C ASN A 37 -13.98 4.84 -4.20
N PRO A 38 -13.58 3.67 -3.66
CA PRO A 38 -12.16 3.33 -3.44
C PRO A 38 -11.34 3.16 -4.72
N SER A 39 -11.98 3.16 -5.90
CA SER A 39 -11.30 3.13 -7.19
C SER A 39 -11.08 4.50 -7.82
N LYS A 40 -11.66 5.58 -7.26
CA LYS A 40 -11.56 6.95 -7.77
C LYS A 40 -10.62 7.78 -6.91
N GLU A 41 -9.39 7.96 -7.36
CA GLU A 41 -8.33 8.65 -6.61
C GLU A 41 -8.69 10.08 -6.18
N SER A 42 -9.44 10.81 -7.02
CA SER A 42 -9.91 12.16 -6.70
C SER A 42 -10.83 12.21 -5.48
N GLN A 43 -11.55 11.12 -5.18
CA GLN A 43 -12.40 11.03 -3.99
C GLN A 43 -11.62 10.61 -2.75
N LEU A 44 -10.46 9.99 -2.91
CA LEU A 44 -9.63 9.51 -1.80
C LEU A 44 -8.63 10.55 -1.32
N GLN A 45 -8.36 11.57 -2.14
CA GLN A 45 -7.42 12.65 -1.81
C GLN A 45 -7.85 13.40 -0.55
N SER A 46 -9.15 13.59 -0.32
CA SER A 46 -9.66 14.31 0.86
C SER A 46 -9.51 13.54 2.17
N LEU A 47 -9.37 12.21 2.12
CA LEU A 47 -9.11 11.37 3.31
C LEU A 47 -7.62 11.34 3.68
N GLN A 48 -6.75 11.71 2.74
CA GLN A 48 -5.31 11.54 2.86
C GLN A 48 -4.68 12.91 2.96
N ASP A 49 -4.51 13.40 4.20
CA ASP A 49 -3.85 14.68 4.48
C ASP A 49 -2.54 14.81 3.69
N SER A 50 -2.42 15.87 2.89
CA SER A 50 -1.32 16.08 1.95
C SER A 50 0.05 16.09 2.63
N GLN A 51 0.15 16.65 3.84
CA GLN A 51 1.41 16.71 4.56
C GLN A 51 1.84 15.32 5.05
N SER A 52 0.91 14.55 5.61
CA SER A 52 1.13 13.20 6.10
C SER A 52 1.40 12.23 4.94
N GLN A 53 0.65 12.37 3.84
CA GLN A 53 0.88 11.65 2.58
C GLN A 53 2.31 11.88 2.07
N TYR A 54 2.76 13.13 1.99
CA TYR A 54 4.11 13.45 1.53
C TYR A 54 5.19 12.79 2.40
N LYS A 55 5.04 12.84 3.73
CA LYS A 55 5.97 12.20 4.67
C LYS A 55 6.03 10.68 4.45
N VAL A 56 4.88 10.04 4.27
CA VAL A 56 4.78 8.60 4.01
C VAL A 56 5.42 8.23 2.68
N ILE A 57 5.10 8.95 1.61
CA ILE A 57 5.70 8.72 0.28
C ILE A 57 7.22 8.90 0.31
N LYS A 58 7.71 9.96 0.97
CA LYS A 58 9.15 10.16 1.17
C LYS A 58 9.77 8.98 1.89
N ARG A 59 9.15 8.50 2.96
CA ARG A 59 9.63 7.36 3.73
C ARG A 59 9.68 6.07 2.91
N ILE A 60 8.68 5.82 2.07
CA ILE A 60 8.66 4.66 1.16
C ILE A 60 9.83 4.73 0.19
N ARG A 61 10.10 5.91 -0.40
CA ARG A 61 11.25 6.11 -1.32
C ARG A 61 12.61 5.91 -0.63
N GLU A 62 12.75 6.32 0.63
CA GLU A 62 13.96 6.06 1.42
C GLU A 62 14.17 4.55 1.69
N LEU A 63 13.07 3.81 1.87
CA LEU A 63 13.11 2.36 2.09
C LEU A 63 13.32 1.56 0.80
N ASP A 64 12.98 2.13 -0.36
CA ASP A 64 13.15 1.53 -1.67
C ASP A 64 13.78 2.51 -2.69
N PRO A 65 15.07 2.86 -2.50
CA PRO A 65 15.74 3.88 -3.32
C PRO A 65 15.90 3.48 -4.80
N ASN A 66 15.80 2.19 -5.10
CA ASN A 66 15.98 1.64 -6.46
C ASN A 66 14.64 1.37 -7.17
N ASN A 67 13.50 1.77 -6.57
CA ASN A 67 12.17 1.49 -7.08
C ASN A 67 11.92 -0.01 -7.34
N ALA A 68 12.51 -0.91 -6.54
CA ALA A 68 12.38 -2.36 -6.74
C ALA A 68 10.94 -2.85 -6.59
N LEU A 69 10.18 -2.29 -5.64
CA LEU A 69 8.78 -2.61 -5.45
C LEU A 69 7.88 -1.97 -6.54
N PRO A 70 7.97 -0.65 -6.82
CA PRO A 70 7.21 -0.02 -7.92
C PRO A 70 7.43 -0.68 -9.28
N GLU A 71 8.67 -1.04 -9.61
CA GLU A 71 9.00 -1.73 -10.87
C GLU A 71 8.32 -3.09 -10.94
N PHE A 72 8.40 -3.88 -9.87
CA PHE A 72 7.70 -5.15 -9.79
C PHE A 72 6.18 -4.98 -9.93
N LEU A 73 5.59 -4.00 -9.23
CA LEU A 73 4.16 -3.73 -9.36
C LEU A 73 3.80 -3.33 -10.78
N PHE A 74 4.57 -2.43 -11.42
CA PHE A 74 4.34 -1.97 -12.79
C PHE A 74 4.28 -3.12 -13.81
N GLN A 75 5.19 -4.09 -13.68
CA GLN A 75 5.26 -5.27 -14.55
C GLN A 75 4.02 -6.16 -14.46
N HIS A 76 3.37 -6.19 -13.29
CA HIS A 76 2.25 -7.08 -13.00
C HIS A 76 0.87 -6.40 -12.92
N LEU A 77 0.83 -5.06 -13.03
CA LEU A 77 -0.43 -4.33 -13.11
C LEU A 77 -1.10 -4.53 -14.48
N THR A 78 -2.43 -4.65 -14.47
CA THR A 78 -3.25 -4.67 -15.68
C THR A 78 -4.03 -3.36 -15.81
N GLY A 79 -4.05 -2.78 -17.02
CA GLY A 79 -4.76 -1.52 -17.31
C GLY A 79 -3.86 -0.28 -17.39
N ASN A 80 -4.10 0.53 -18.42
CA ASN A 80 -3.25 1.68 -18.77
C ASN A 80 -3.22 2.75 -17.65
N ASN A 81 -4.34 3.00 -16.98
CA ASN A 81 -4.42 4.02 -15.95
C ASN A 81 -3.56 3.68 -14.71
N LEU A 82 -3.58 2.41 -14.26
CA LEU A 82 -2.78 1.98 -13.11
C LEU A 82 -1.29 2.00 -13.45
N LYS A 83 -0.92 1.59 -14.68
CA LYS A 83 0.46 1.67 -15.16
C LYS A 83 0.94 3.11 -15.27
N GLN A 84 0.11 4.04 -15.77
CA GLN A 84 0.46 5.45 -15.84
C GLN A 84 0.70 6.03 -14.45
N MET A 85 -0.20 5.80 -13.49
CA MET A 85 -0.02 6.27 -12.12
C MET A 85 1.23 5.69 -11.44
N MET A 86 1.54 4.41 -11.70
CA MET A 86 2.75 3.79 -11.19
C MET A 86 4.00 4.40 -11.84
N SER A 87 3.95 4.70 -13.14
CA SER A 87 5.02 5.43 -13.85
C SER A 87 5.22 6.83 -13.27
N ASP A 88 4.13 7.56 -13.01
CA ASP A 88 4.20 8.89 -12.39
C ASP A 88 4.87 8.81 -11.00
N PHE A 89 4.50 7.78 -10.20
CA PHE A 89 5.16 7.50 -8.93
C PHE A 89 6.65 7.22 -9.09
N GLN A 90 7.05 6.35 -10.03
CA GLN A 90 8.46 6.07 -10.31
C GLN A 90 9.23 7.34 -10.71
N ASN A 91 8.59 8.27 -11.43
CA ASN A 91 9.15 9.55 -11.88
C ASN A 91 9.12 10.68 -10.83
N GLY A 92 8.81 10.37 -9.57
CA GLY A 92 8.90 11.34 -8.48
C GLY A 92 7.58 12.03 -8.12
N GLN A 93 6.48 11.77 -8.84
CA GLN A 93 5.19 12.32 -8.50
C GLN A 93 4.63 11.70 -7.22
N THR A 94 3.79 12.47 -6.52
CA THR A 94 3.07 11.98 -5.35
C THR A 94 1.78 11.31 -5.80
N VAL A 95 1.48 10.15 -5.23
CA VAL A 95 0.24 9.40 -5.44
C VAL A 95 -0.41 9.14 -4.09
N ASN A 96 -1.70 8.83 -4.08
CA ASN A 96 -2.37 8.37 -2.87
C ASN A 96 -1.67 7.13 -2.30
N VAL A 97 -1.50 7.07 -0.98
CA VAL A 97 -0.90 5.88 -0.34
C VAL A 97 -1.82 4.67 -0.50
N SER A 98 -3.14 4.90 -0.52
CA SER A 98 -4.14 3.87 -0.83
C SER A 98 -3.97 3.26 -2.23
N PHE A 99 -3.43 4.00 -3.20
CA PHE A 99 -3.13 3.46 -4.52
C PHE A 99 -2.01 2.40 -4.45
N LEU A 100 -0.94 2.67 -3.70
CA LEU A 100 0.14 1.69 -3.51
C LEU A 100 -0.37 0.42 -2.82
N ALA A 101 -1.19 0.56 -1.78
CA ALA A 101 -1.83 -0.56 -1.09
C ALA A 101 -2.72 -1.38 -2.03
N ARG A 102 -3.50 -0.70 -2.90
CA ARG A 102 -4.33 -1.32 -3.94
C ARG A 102 -3.49 -2.17 -4.90
N CYS A 103 -2.39 -1.62 -5.40
CA CYS A 103 -1.49 -2.31 -6.33
C CYS A 103 -0.87 -3.55 -5.69
N ILE A 104 -0.38 -3.44 -4.46
CA ILE A 104 0.20 -4.57 -3.72
C ILE A 104 -0.83 -5.68 -3.51
N ARG A 105 -2.05 -5.32 -3.06
CA ARG A 105 -3.13 -6.29 -2.91
C ARG A 105 -3.49 -6.96 -4.24
N HIS A 106 -3.59 -6.20 -5.32
CA HIS A 106 -3.91 -6.72 -6.66
C HIS A 106 -2.89 -7.76 -7.12
N VAL A 107 -1.60 -7.43 -7.08
CA VAL A 107 -0.54 -8.33 -7.52
C VAL A 107 -0.46 -9.58 -6.63
N PHE A 108 -0.68 -9.43 -5.32
CA PHE A 108 -0.77 -10.57 -4.40
C PHE A 108 -1.98 -11.47 -4.66
N ALA A 109 -3.17 -10.91 -4.89
CA ALA A 109 -4.40 -11.67 -5.15
C ALA A 109 -4.30 -12.52 -6.43
N HIS A 110 -3.45 -12.12 -7.38
CA HIS A 110 -3.13 -12.92 -8.57
C HIS A 110 -2.10 -14.03 -8.32
N GLY A 111 -1.62 -14.21 -7.08
CA GLY A 111 -0.65 -15.24 -6.72
C GLY A 111 0.79 -14.96 -7.18
N ILE A 112 1.06 -13.73 -7.64
CA ILE A 112 2.32 -13.35 -8.28
C ILE A 112 3.37 -12.91 -7.25
N LEU A 113 2.91 -12.36 -6.12
CA LEU A 113 3.79 -11.84 -5.08
C LEU A 113 4.22 -12.98 -4.15
N ALA A 114 5.46 -13.45 -4.30
CA ALA A 114 6.03 -14.62 -3.64
C ALA A 114 7.35 -14.28 -2.91
N ALA A 115 7.86 -15.20 -2.09
CA ALA A 115 8.99 -15.01 -1.15
C ALA A 115 10.28 -14.39 -1.72
N ASN A 116 10.46 -14.34 -3.05
CA ASN A 116 11.62 -13.72 -3.72
C ASN A 116 11.23 -12.96 -5.00
N SER A 117 9.96 -12.53 -5.14
CA SER A 117 9.48 -11.97 -6.41
C SER A 117 9.99 -10.56 -6.69
N THR A 118 10.42 -9.84 -5.65
CA THR A 118 10.97 -8.48 -5.75
C THR A 118 12.47 -8.47 -5.41
N GLN A 119 13.24 -7.54 -5.99
CA GLN A 119 14.61 -7.27 -5.53
C GLN A 119 14.66 -6.52 -4.18
N LEU A 120 13.50 -6.19 -3.60
CA LEU A 120 13.40 -5.55 -2.29
C LEU A 120 13.54 -6.60 -1.18
N SER A 121 14.35 -6.30 -0.16
CA SER A 121 14.51 -7.22 0.96
C SER A 121 13.21 -7.36 1.78
N PRO A 122 12.91 -8.55 2.33
CA PRO A 122 11.72 -8.80 3.16
C PRO A 122 11.59 -7.82 4.33
N LYS A 123 12.71 -7.47 4.97
CA LYS A 123 12.76 -6.47 6.03
C LYS A 123 12.28 -5.09 5.55
N ARG A 124 12.77 -4.61 4.40
CA ARG A 124 12.36 -3.32 3.82
C ARG A 124 10.90 -3.36 3.38
N PHE A 125 10.46 -4.45 2.75
CA PHE A 125 9.06 -4.63 2.38
C PHE A 125 8.15 -4.60 3.62
N ASN A 126 8.53 -5.25 4.72
CA ASN A 126 7.77 -5.20 5.96
C ASN A 126 7.67 -3.78 6.54
N GLN A 127 8.75 -2.99 6.47
CA GLN A 127 8.73 -1.59 6.88
C GLN A 127 7.82 -0.73 5.99
N ILE A 128 7.86 -0.93 4.67
CA ILE A 128 6.94 -0.26 3.72
C ILE A 128 5.49 -0.64 4.03
N SER A 129 5.22 -1.93 4.22
CA SER A 129 3.91 -2.45 4.60
C SER A 129 3.38 -1.80 5.88
N GLN A 130 4.21 -1.68 6.90
CA GLN A 130 3.85 -1.02 8.15
C GLN A 130 3.53 0.46 7.92
N VAL A 131 4.40 1.20 7.23
CA VAL A 131 4.20 2.63 6.94
C VAL A 131 2.91 2.89 6.15
N ILE A 132 2.61 2.06 5.15
CA ILE A 132 1.35 2.13 4.39
C ILE A 132 0.16 1.84 5.30
N SER A 133 0.26 0.79 6.11
CA SER A 133 -0.84 0.32 6.96
C SER A 133 -1.21 1.33 8.04
N ASP A 134 -0.21 1.82 8.77
CA ASP A 134 -0.38 2.80 9.84
C ASP A 134 -0.99 4.09 9.29
N PHE A 135 -0.56 4.53 8.10
CA PHE A 135 -1.15 5.70 7.45
C PHE A 135 -2.63 5.51 7.13
N LEU A 136 -3.01 4.39 6.51
CA LEU A 136 -4.41 4.13 6.14
C LEU A 136 -5.31 3.97 7.36
N LEU A 137 -4.83 3.32 8.42
CA LEU A 137 -5.54 3.22 9.70
C LEU A 137 -5.76 4.62 10.30
N ASN A 138 -4.72 5.43 10.39
CA ASN A 138 -4.82 6.80 10.90
C ASN A 138 -5.79 7.66 10.08
N CYS A 139 -5.82 7.51 8.75
CA CYS A 139 -6.81 8.21 7.92
C CYS A 139 -8.24 7.84 8.29
N MET A 140 -8.52 6.55 8.50
CA MET A 140 -9.86 6.08 8.90
C MET A 140 -10.22 6.54 10.32
N ASP A 141 -9.27 6.45 11.26
CA ASP A 141 -9.50 6.87 12.65
C ASP A 141 -9.78 8.37 12.73
N GLN A 142 -8.98 9.20 12.05
CA GLN A 142 -9.18 10.66 12.01
C GLN A 142 -10.52 11.05 11.37
N ASP A 143 -10.87 10.43 10.23
CA ASP A 143 -12.16 10.70 9.59
C ASP A 143 -13.34 10.23 10.46
N PHE A 144 -13.20 9.09 11.14
CA PHE A 144 -14.22 8.58 12.05
C PHE A 144 -14.43 9.48 13.26
N ASP A 145 -13.34 9.91 13.91
CA ASP A 145 -13.37 10.83 15.04
C ASP A 145 -14.00 12.18 14.67
N ASN A 146 -13.72 12.68 13.46
CA ASN A 146 -14.32 13.92 12.96
C ASN A 146 -15.83 13.80 12.68
N ARG A 147 -16.35 12.58 12.50
CA ARG A 147 -17.79 12.32 12.26
C ARG A 147 -18.56 12.02 13.53
N THR A 148 -17.89 11.60 14.60
CA THR A 148 -18.55 11.27 15.87
C THR A 148 -18.62 12.52 16.75
N PRO A 149 -19.80 12.82 17.35
CA PRO A 149 -19.89 13.92 18.31
C PRO A 149 -18.97 13.66 19.49
N GLN A 150 -18.02 14.57 19.74
CA GLN A 150 -17.23 14.59 20.97
C GLN A 150 -18.20 14.74 22.14
N THR A 151 -18.44 13.66 22.88
CA THR A 151 -19.30 13.70 24.07
C THR A 151 -18.50 14.44 25.15
N THR A 152 -18.83 15.71 25.34
CA THR A 152 -18.27 16.57 26.41
C THR A 152 -19.14 16.45 27.66
#